data_AF-A0A820TT62-F1
#
_entry.id   AF-A0A820TT62-F1
#
_cell.length_a   1.000
_cell.length_b   1.000
_cell.length_c   1.000
_cell.angle_alpha   90.00
_cell.angle_beta   90.00
_cell.angle_gamma   90.00
#
_symmetry.space_group_name_H-M   'P 1'
#
loop_
_entity.id
_entity.type
_entity.pdbx_description
1 polymer ?
#
loop_
_entity_poly.entity_id
_entity_poly.type
_entity_poly.pdbx_seq_one_letter_code
_entity_poly.pdbx_strand_id
1 'polypeptide(L)'
;MLQYFNLQQSLWQAYYNVGITEHGWTTHISRYAAKEHATCTTYGRSQKFVEQRLAIINNQLKQIKKGLQEISIQLPQWTGQAQPSVNSNTLYVAIEELIAWIKEYWKQTAVELQALEEVEILRKRISLQRLSPSFDNHVNQSIVPLQTMLSWPIISNEQRAILLSRCSKAVIQYKFDMMTLNILAIEDTIDFFRRSSDGDHQ
;
A
#
# COMPACT_ATOMS: atom_id res chain seq x y z
N MET A 1 -12.53 -3.19 -14.05
CA MET A 1 -12.98 -3.72 -12.74
C MET A 1 -12.73 -5.23 -12.62
N LEU A 2 -13.45 -6.09 -13.38
CA LEU A 2 -13.29 -7.55 -13.28
C LEU A 2 -11.84 -8.02 -13.55
N GLN A 3 -11.18 -7.45 -14.56
CA GLN A 3 -9.78 -7.74 -14.89
C GLN A 3 -8.81 -7.40 -13.74
N TYR A 4 -9.05 -6.33 -12.98
CA TYR A 4 -8.21 -5.95 -11.84
C TYR A 4 -8.35 -6.93 -10.69
N PHE A 5 -9.59 -7.29 -10.31
CA PHE A 5 -9.82 -8.28 -9.26
C PHE A 5 -9.33 -9.67 -9.64
N ASN A 6 -9.45 -10.06 -10.92
CA ASN A 6 -8.87 -11.30 -11.43
C ASN A 6 -7.33 -11.28 -11.36
N LEU A 7 -6.71 -10.13 -11.66
CA LEU A 7 -5.26 -9.95 -11.53
C LEU A 7 -4.82 -10.05 -10.06
N GLN A 8 -5.50 -9.33 -9.16
CA GLN A 8 -5.22 -9.43 -7.72
C GLN A 8 -5.40 -10.86 -7.20
N GLN A 9 -6.50 -11.52 -7.56
CA GLN A 9 -6.75 -12.90 -7.20
C GLN A 9 -5.62 -13.81 -7.70
N SER A 10 -5.19 -13.65 -8.96
CA SER A 10 -4.10 -14.45 -9.53
C SER A 10 -2.77 -14.21 -8.82
N LEU A 11 -2.45 -12.97 -8.47
CA LEU A 11 -1.23 -12.62 -7.73
C LEU A 11 -1.24 -13.19 -6.31
N TRP A 12 -2.34 -13.03 -5.58
CA TRP A 12 -2.47 -13.59 -4.22
C TRP A 12 -2.53 -15.12 -4.23
N GLN A 13 -3.13 -15.72 -5.26
CA GLN A 13 -3.16 -17.17 -5.43
C GLN A 13 -1.79 -17.71 -5.78
N ALA A 14 -1.02 -17.04 -6.65
CA ALA A 14 0.35 -17.40 -6.95
C ALA A 14 1.22 -17.33 -5.67
N TYR A 15 1.07 -16.27 -4.88
CA TYR A 15 1.75 -16.13 -3.60
C TYR A 15 1.37 -17.25 -2.61
N TYR A 16 0.08 -17.60 -2.54
CA TYR A 16 -0.40 -18.73 -1.73
C TYR A 16 0.21 -20.06 -2.16
N ASN A 17 0.26 -20.30 -3.47
CA ASN A 17 0.83 -21.52 -4.03
C ASN A 17 2.33 -21.62 -3.71
N VAL A 18 3.09 -20.51 -3.84
CA VAL A 18 4.51 -20.47 -3.44
C VAL A 18 4.68 -20.79 -1.95
N GLY A 19 3.82 -20.23 -1.08
CA GLY A 19 3.83 -20.53 0.35
C GLY A 19 3.63 -22.02 0.66
N ILE A 20 2.75 -22.70 -0.08
CA ILE A 20 2.54 -24.15 0.03
C ILE A 20 3.72 -24.95 -0.53
N THR A 21 4.16 -24.64 -1.76
CA THR A 21 5.16 -25.46 -2.47
C THR A 21 6.55 -25.34 -1.84
N GLU A 22 6.91 -24.16 -1.38
CA GLU A 22 8.24 -23.89 -0.80
C GLU A 22 8.26 -23.99 0.72
N HIS A 23 7.15 -24.40 1.35
CA HIS A 23 6.97 -24.36 2.81
C HIS A 23 7.22 -22.93 3.38
N GLY A 24 7.04 -21.92 2.53
CA GLY A 24 7.44 -20.51 2.73
C GLY A 24 6.51 -19.70 3.62
N TRP A 25 5.58 -20.34 4.33
CA TRP A 25 4.80 -19.69 5.39
C TRP A 25 5.65 -19.28 6.60
N THR A 26 6.94 -19.59 6.58
CA THR A 26 7.95 -19.09 7.52
C THR A 26 8.14 -17.58 7.37
N THR A 27 8.46 -16.90 8.47
CA THR A 27 8.70 -15.45 8.52
C THR A 27 9.79 -14.96 7.57
N HIS A 28 10.66 -15.85 7.10
CA HIS A 28 11.73 -15.55 6.15
C HIS A 28 11.66 -16.46 4.92
N ILE A 29 11.74 -15.83 3.74
CA ILE A 29 11.94 -16.48 2.44
C ILE A 29 13.38 -16.19 1.99
N SER A 30 14.00 -17.15 1.29
CA SER A 30 15.38 -17.00 0.85
C SER A 30 15.52 -15.84 -0.15
N ARG A 31 16.71 -15.20 -0.20
CA ARG A 31 17.00 -14.13 -1.15
C ARG A 31 16.80 -14.56 -2.62
N TYR A 32 17.11 -15.82 -2.89
CA TYR A 32 16.98 -16.44 -4.20
C TYR A 32 15.50 -16.59 -4.58
N ALA A 33 14.70 -17.22 -3.71
CA ALA A 33 13.26 -17.38 -3.92
C ALA A 33 12.54 -16.03 -4.06
N ALA A 34 12.92 -15.04 -3.26
CA ALA A 34 12.34 -13.71 -3.39
C ALA A 34 12.70 -13.03 -4.73
N LYS A 35 13.90 -13.26 -5.26
CA LYS A 35 14.30 -12.73 -6.58
C LYS A 35 13.58 -13.45 -7.71
N GLU A 36 13.46 -14.78 -7.63
CA GLU A 36 12.79 -15.62 -8.64
C GLU A 36 11.31 -15.28 -8.76
N HIS A 37 10.63 -15.08 -7.63
CA HIS A 37 9.19 -14.81 -7.59
C HIS A 37 8.84 -13.32 -7.51
N ALA A 38 9.82 -12.44 -7.69
CA ALA A 38 9.67 -10.98 -7.53
C ALA A 38 8.99 -10.57 -6.21
N THR A 39 9.29 -11.29 -5.12
CA THR A 39 8.73 -11.07 -3.78
C THR A 39 9.78 -10.51 -2.81
N CYS A 40 9.35 -9.97 -1.67
CA CYS A 40 10.28 -9.38 -0.70
C CYS A 40 10.93 -10.45 0.18
N THR A 41 12.26 -10.46 0.26
CA THR A 41 13.08 -11.41 1.07
C THR A 41 12.74 -11.41 2.57
N THR A 42 12.09 -10.35 3.05
CA THR A 42 11.91 -10.11 4.49
C THR A 42 10.56 -10.61 4.99
N TYR A 43 9.64 -11.03 4.11
CA TYR A 43 8.27 -11.35 4.51
C TYR A 43 7.66 -12.48 3.68
N GLY A 44 7.58 -13.67 4.29
CA GLY A 44 6.40 -14.52 4.09
C GLY A 44 5.23 -13.85 4.81
N ARG A 45 4.20 -13.38 4.10
CA ARG A 45 2.92 -13.03 4.75
C ARG A 45 2.39 -14.32 5.37
N SER A 46 1.85 -14.25 6.59
CA SER A 46 1.31 -15.45 7.23
C SER A 46 0.22 -16.06 6.36
N GLN A 47 0.14 -17.39 6.35
CA GLN A 47 -0.89 -18.12 5.60
C GLN A 47 -2.28 -17.54 5.86
N LYS A 48 -2.61 -17.31 7.14
CA LYS A 48 -3.87 -16.73 7.57
C LYS A 48 -4.17 -15.37 6.93
N PHE A 49 -3.16 -14.51 6.76
CA PHE A 49 -3.35 -13.20 6.13
C PHE A 49 -3.64 -13.33 4.63
N VAL A 50 -2.91 -14.20 3.93
CA VAL A 50 -3.10 -14.45 2.50
C VAL A 50 -4.48 -15.06 2.25
N GLU A 51 -4.89 -16.01 3.07
CA GLU A 51 -6.22 -16.62 3.03
C GLU A 51 -7.33 -15.59 3.28
N GLN A 52 -7.17 -14.71 4.28
CA GLN A 52 -8.11 -13.62 4.52
C GLN A 52 -8.22 -12.67 3.33
N ARG A 53 -7.09 -12.30 2.71
CA ARG A 53 -7.10 -11.45 1.50
C ARG A 53 -7.78 -12.13 0.32
N LEU A 54 -7.49 -13.40 0.06
CA LEU A 54 -8.16 -14.18 -0.98
C LEU A 54 -9.67 -14.27 -0.71
N ALA A 55 -10.10 -14.49 0.53
CA ALA A 55 -11.51 -14.54 0.90
C ALA A 55 -12.23 -13.20 0.62
N ILE A 56 -11.60 -12.08 0.96
CA ILE A 56 -12.13 -10.73 0.66
C ILE A 56 -12.29 -10.52 -0.85
N ILE A 57 -11.24 -10.80 -1.62
CA ILE A 57 -11.25 -10.64 -3.10
C ILE A 57 -12.33 -11.53 -3.71
N ASN A 58 -12.45 -12.77 -3.27
CA ASN A 58 -13.47 -13.71 -3.75
C ASN A 58 -14.89 -13.22 -3.44
N ASN A 59 -15.12 -12.66 -2.25
CA ASN A 59 -16.41 -12.08 -1.88
C ASN A 59 -16.75 -10.86 -2.74
N GLN A 60 -15.79 -9.97 -2.97
CA GLN A 60 -15.97 -8.79 -3.85
C GLN A 60 -16.28 -9.23 -5.29
N LEU A 61 -15.54 -10.19 -5.84
CA LEU A 61 -15.82 -10.77 -7.16
C LEU A 61 -17.23 -11.38 -7.25
N LYS A 62 -17.66 -12.08 -6.20
CA LYS A 62 -19.01 -12.66 -6.13
C LYS A 62 -20.09 -11.59 -6.15
N GLN A 63 -19.92 -10.51 -5.38
CA GLN A 63 -20.85 -9.39 -5.34
C GLN A 63 -20.93 -8.67 -6.69
N ILE A 64 -19.79 -8.39 -7.33
CA ILE A 64 -19.74 -7.75 -8.65
C ILE A 64 -20.45 -8.63 -9.68
N LYS A 65 -20.16 -9.93 -9.73
CA LYS A 65 -20.81 -10.87 -10.66
C LYS A 65 -22.32 -10.92 -10.44
N LYS A 66 -22.77 -10.95 -9.17
CA LYS A 66 -24.18 -10.94 -8.82
C LYS A 66 -24.86 -9.65 -9.29
N GLY A 67 -24.28 -8.48 -9.01
CA GLY A 67 -24.81 -7.20 -9.47
C GLY A 67 -24.89 -7.11 -11.00
N LEU A 68 -23.87 -7.59 -11.71
CA LEU A 68 -23.89 -7.67 -13.18
C LEU A 68 -25.00 -8.59 -13.72
N GLN A 69 -25.25 -9.73 -13.05
CA GLN A 69 -26.35 -10.63 -13.41
C GLN A 69 -27.71 -9.99 -13.17
N GLU A 70 -27.90 -9.33 -12.02
CA GLU A 70 -29.14 -8.62 -11.69
C GLU A 70 -29.43 -7.51 -12.70
N ILE A 71 -28.43 -6.70 -13.05
CA ILE A 71 -28.55 -5.68 -14.11
C ILE A 71 -28.90 -6.33 -15.45
N SER A 72 -28.24 -7.43 -15.81
CA SER A 72 -28.51 -8.13 -17.08
C SER A 72 -29.93 -8.70 -17.15
N ILE A 73 -30.55 -9.04 -16.02
CA ILE A 73 -31.95 -9.53 -15.96
C ILE A 73 -32.93 -8.36 -16.00
N GLN A 74 -32.59 -7.23 -15.39
CA GLN A 74 -33.46 -6.04 -15.33
C GLN A 74 -33.43 -5.24 -16.63
N LEU A 75 -32.31 -5.22 -17.35
CA LEU A 75 -32.13 -4.45 -18.59
C LEU A 75 -33.26 -4.71 -19.60
N PRO A 76 -33.62 -5.96 -19.94
CA PRO A 76 -34.69 -6.25 -20.90
C PRO A 76 -36.07 -5.78 -20.42
N GLN A 77 -36.34 -5.85 -19.12
CA GLN A 77 -37.62 -5.43 -18.53
C GLN A 77 -37.78 -3.91 -18.60
N TRP A 78 -36.71 -3.18 -18.30
CA TRP A 78 -36.69 -1.72 -18.44
C TRP A 78 -36.83 -1.30 -19.91
N THR A 79 -36.22 -2.02 -20.85
CA THR A 79 -36.40 -1.74 -22.28
C THR A 79 -37.77 -2.14 -22.83
N GLY A 80 -38.42 -3.17 -22.26
CA GLY A 80 -39.71 -3.67 -22.72
C GLY A 80 -40.93 -2.90 -22.21
N GLN A 81 -40.80 -2.21 -21.06
CA GLN A 81 -41.87 -1.40 -20.47
C GLN A 81 -41.78 0.10 -20.81
N ALA A 82 -40.67 0.55 -21.39
CA ALA A 82 -40.51 1.95 -21.76
C ALA A 82 -41.22 2.27 -23.08
N GLN A 83 -42.44 2.80 -22.98
CA GLN A 83 -42.92 3.78 -23.95
C GLN A 83 -42.88 5.19 -23.32
N PRO A 84 -42.33 6.19 -24.02
CA PRO A 84 -41.82 6.15 -25.39
C PRO A 84 -40.42 5.53 -25.47
N SER A 85 -40.05 5.11 -26.68
CA SER A 85 -38.73 4.55 -27.04
C SER A 85 -37.62 5.31 -26.32
N VAL A 86 -36.98 4.68 -25.32
CA VAL A 86 -35.77 5.24 -24.72
C VAL A 86 -34.79 5.43 -25.86
N ASN A 87 -34.47 6.69 -26.14
CA ASN A 87 -33.53 7.03 -27.18
C ASN A 87 -32.23 6.27 -26.86
N SER A 88 -31.82 5.38 -27.76
CA SER A 88 -30.61 4.56 -27.58
C SER A 88 -29.39 5.42 -27.25
N ASN A 89 -29.35 6.66 -27.75
CA ASN A 89 -28.28 7.61 -27.42
C ASN A 89 -28.35 8.07 -25.97
N THR A 90 -29.54 8.33 -25.41
CA THR A 90 -29.69 8.73 -24.00
C THR A 90 -29.26 7.62 -23.05
N LEU A 91 -29.63 6.37 -23.35
CA LEU A 91 -29.18 5.21 -22.58
C LEU A 91 -27.66 5.03 -22.68
N TYR A 92 -27.11 5.17 -23.89
CA TYR A 92 -25.66 5.08 -24.11
C TYR A 92 -24.90 6.17 -23.34
N VAL A 93 -25.37 7.42 -23.38
CA VAL A 93 -24.78 8.54 -22.63
C VAL A 93 -24.82 8.27 -21.12
N ALA A 94 -25.95 7.82 -20.58
CA ALA A 94 -26.06 7.48 -19.16
C ALA A 94 -25.13 6.33 -18.75
N ILE A 95 -24.94 5.33 -19.61
CA ILE A 95 -23.99 4.24 -19.39
C ILE A 95 -22.55 4.76 -19.41
N GLU A 96 -22.20 5.62 -20.37
CA GLU A 96 -20.85 6.21 -20.46
C GLU A 96 -20.55 7.12 -19.26
N GLU A 97 -21.50 7.94 -18.82
CA GLU A 97 -21.39 8.76 -17.61
C GLU A 97 -21.20 7.90 -16.36
N LEU A 98 -21.98 6.82 -16.22
CA LEU A 98 -21.81 5.86 -15.13
C LEU A 98 -20.45 5.18 -15.16
N ILE A 99 -19.97 4.77 -16.35
CA ILE A 99 -18.64 4.18 -16.53
C ILE A 99 -17.55 5.19 -16.16
N ALA A 100 -17.69 6.45 -16.56
CA ALA A 100 -16.74 7.51 -16.23
C ALA A 100 -16.68 7.77 -14.72
N TRP A 101 -17.84 7.89 -14.07
CA TRP A 101 -17.92 8.05 -12.63
C TRP A 101 -17.30 6.87 -11.88
N ILE A 102 -17.62 5.62 -12.28
CA ILE A 102 -17.01 4.41 -11.71
C ILE A 102 -15.48 4.45 -11.87
N LYS A 103 -14.97 4.82 -13.05
CA LYS A 103 -13.52 4.91 -13.29
C LYS A 103 -12.84 5.92 -12.36
N GLU A 104 -13.43 7.10 -12.17
CA GLU A 104 -12.86 8.13 -11.31
C GLU A 104 -12.91 7.72 -9.83
N TYR A 105 -14.05 7.20 -9.36
CA TYR A 105 -14.17 6.65 -8.01
C TYR A 105 -13.08 5.59 -7.74
N TRP A 106 -12.86 4.66 -8.67
CA TRP A 106 -11.81 3.64 -8.53
C TRP A 106 -10.40 4.21 -8.51
N LYS A 107 -10.12 5.25 -9.30
CA LYS A 107 -8.83 5.93 -9.29
C LYS A 107 -8.56 6.53 -7.91
N GLN A 108 -9.57 7.13 -7.29
CA GLN A 108 -9.47 7.67 -5.93
C GLN A 108 -9.28 6.54 -4.89
N THR A 109 -10.07 5.47 -4.94
CA THR A 109 -9.92 4.31 -4.04
C THR A 109 -8.54 3.65 -4.17
N ALA A 110 -7.99 3.57 -5.38
CA ALA A 110 -6.67 3.00 -5.61
C ALA A 110 -5.56 3.86 -4.97
N VAL A 111 -5.67 5.19 -5.06
CA VAL A 111 -4.76 6.13 -4.39
C VAL A 111 -4.85 5.99 -2.87
N GLU A 112 -6.06 5.92 -2.32
CA GLU A 112 -6.26 5.72 -0.87
C GLU A 112 -5.63 4.40 -0.39
N LEU A 113 -5.86 3.30 -1.12
CA LEU A 113 -5.28 2.00 -0.79
C LEU A 113 -3.75 2.01 -0.84
N GLN A 114 -3.17 2.68 -1.84
CA GLN A 114 -1.71 2.83 -1.93
C GLN A 114 -1.17 3.64 -0.74
N ALA A 115 -1.84 4.73 -0.37
CA ALA A 115 -1.44 5.54 0.80
C ALA A 115 -1.51 4.71 2.10
N LEU A 116 -2.56 3.90 2.29
CA LEU A 116 -2.69 3.00 3.44
C LEU A 116 -1.57 1.95 3.49
N GLU A 117 -1.20 1.39 2.34
CA GLU A 117 -0.06 0.46 2.26
C GLU A 117 1.27 1.14 2.62
N GLU A 118 1.49 2.37 2.15
CA GLU A 118 2.68 3.16 2.51
C GLU A 118 2.74 3.45 4.02
N VAL A 119 1.61 3.79 4.65
CA VAL A 119 1.52 3.94 6.12
C VAL A 119 1.87 2.64 6.83
N GLU A 120 1.33 1.50 6.40
CA GLU A 120 1.64 0.21 7.01
C GLU A 120 3.14 -0.12 6.89
N ILE A 121 3.74 0.16 5.73
CA ILE A 121 5.19 0.01 5.50
C ILE A 121 5.99 0.91 6.44
N LEU A 122 5.59 2.18 6.62
CA LEU A 122 6.28 3.13 7.48
C LEU A 122 6.13 2.79 8.97
N ARG A 123 4.92 2.46 9.43
CA ARG A 123 4.69 1.97 10.80
C ARG A 123 5.55 0.75 11.10
N LYS A 124 5.67 -0.16 10.13
CA LYS A 124 6.52 -1.34 10.24
C LYS A 124 8.01 -0.97 10.28
N ARG A 125 8.45 -0.01 9.47
CA ARG A 125 9.82 0.53 9.51
C ARG A 125 10.16 1.17 10.85
N ILE A 126 9.24 1.91 11.45
CA ILE A 126 9.39 2.43 12.82
C ILE A 126 9.52 1.29 13.82
N SER A 127 8.63 0.29 13.77
CA SER A 127 8.68 -0.86 14.68
C SER A 127 10.01 -1.63 14.62
N LEU A 128 10.65 -1.61 13.44
CA LEU A 128 11.94 -2.25 13.18
C LEU A 128 13.14 -1.30 13.33
N GLN A 129 12.91 -0.02 13.65
CA GLN A 129 13.93 1.05 13.68
C GLN A 129 14.76 1.14 12.39
N ARG A 130 14.15 0.87 11.22
CA ARG A 130 14.83 0.85 9.91
C ARG A 130 14.30 1.93 8.99
N LEU A 131 15.13 2.90 8.67
CA LEU A 131 14.84 3.92 7.65
C LEU A 131 14.83 3.35 6.22
N SER A 132 14.25 4.11 5.29
CA SER A 132 14.49 3.89 3.85
C SER A 132 15.99 3.92 3.57
N PRO A 133 16.55 3.04 2.72
CA PRO A 133 17.98 3.02 2.41
C PRO A 133 18.52 4.36 1.89
N SER A 134 17.74 5.09 1.08
CA SER A 134 18.12 6.41 0.57
C SER A 134 18.28 7.43 1.70
N PHE A 135 17.36 7.39 2.67
CA PHE A 135 17.32 8.31 3.80
C PHE A 135 18.37 7.94 4.85
N ASP A 136 18.54 6.65 5.12
CA ASP A 136 19.58 6.16 6.03
C ASP A 136 20.96 6.54 5.50
N ASN A 137 21.20 6.37 4.20
CA ASN A 137 22.43 6.83 3.55
C ASN A 137 22.62 8.33 3.71
N HIS A 138 21.59 9.14 3.48
CA HIS A 138 21.70 10.60 3.62
C HIS A 138 22.07 11.00 5.06
N VAL A 139 21.36 10.48 6.06
CA VAL A 139 21.64 10.77 7.47
C VAL A 139 23.04 10.27 7.87
N ASN A 140 23.42 9.07 7.43
CA ASN A 140 24.74 8.51 7.73
C ASN A 140 25.87 9.31 7.05
N GLN A 141 25.68 9.79 5.82
CA GLN A 141 26.63 10.65 5.12
C GLN A 141 26.85 11.97 5.86
N SER A 142 25.81 12.57 6.41
CA SER A 142 25.89 13.81 7.20
C SER A 142 26.73 13.68 8.48
N ILE A 143 26.94 12.45 8.97
CA ILE A 143 27.72 12.17 10.19
C ILE A 143 29.21 11.99 9.88
N VAL A 144 29.56 11.64 8.64
CA VAL A 144 30.95 11.39 8.23
C VAL A 144 31.88 12.57 8.56
N PRO A 145 31.53 13.84 8.27
CA PRO A 145 32.37 14.99 8.63
C PRO A 145 32.58 15.10 10.15
N LEU A 146 31.54 14.83 10.95
CA LEU A 146 31.63 14.88 12.41
C LEU A 146 32.52 13.76 12.95
N GLN A 147 32.44 12.54 12.39
CA GLN A 147 33.35 11.44 12.75
C GLN A 147 34.81 11.77 12.40
N THR A 148 35.04 12.42 11.26
CA THR A 148 36.36 12.89 10.84
C THR A 148 36.90 13.99 11.78
N MET A 149 36.06 14.92 12.23
CA MET A 149 36.47 15.94 13.22
C MET A 149 36.76 15.31 14.58
N LEU A 150 35.93 14.36 15.03
CA LEU A 150 36.09 13.71 16.33
C LEU A 150 37.33 12.80 16.39
N SER A 151 37.86 12.37 15.25
CA SER A 151 39.09 11.57 15.17
C SER A 151 40.37 12.40 15.25
N TRP A 152 40.28 13.73 15.35
CA TRP A 152 41.45 14.59 15.53
C TRP A 152 42.15 14.32 16.87
N PRO A 153 43.50 14.40 16.91
CA PRO A 153 44.30 14.07 18.10
C PRO A 153 44.13 15.07 19.25
N ILE A 154 43.45 16.19 19.03
CA ILE A 154 43.19 17.23 20.03
C ILE A 154 42.22 16.74 21.12
N ILE A 155 41.35 15.78 20.77
CA ILE A 155 40.31 15.26 21.67
C ILE A 155 40.83 13.98 22.34
N SER A 156 40.75 13.90 23.67
CA SER A 156 41.15 12.69 24.39
C SER A 156 40.26 11.50 23.99
N ASN A 157 40.79 10.29 24.08
CA ASN A 157 40.04 9.07 23.70
C ASN A 157 38.72 8.93 24.47
N GLU A 158 38.70 9.33 25.74
CA GLU A 158 37.49 9.29 26.57
C GLU A 158 36.45 10.32 26.13
N GLN A 159 36.85 11.57 25.90
CA GLN A 159 35.97 12.61 25.37
C GLN A 159 35.43 12.23 24.00
N ARG A 160 36.27 11.66 23.13
CA ARG A 160 35.87 11.15 21.81
C ARG A 160 34.80 10.09 21.92
N ALA A 161 34.96 9.11 22.82
CA ALA A 161 33.98 8.05 23.03
C ALA A 161 32.62 8.60 23.51
N ILE A 162 32.64 9.56 24.44
CA ILE A 162 31.43 10.23 24.94
C ILE A 162 30.73 11.01 23.81
N LEU A 163 31.48 11.78 23.03
CA LEU A 163 30.93 12.59 21.93
C LEU A 163 30.37 11.72 20.81
N LEU A 164 31.06 10.63 20.43
CA LEU A 164 30.56 9.67 19.45
C LEU A 164 29.26 9.01 19.92
N SER A 165 29.19 8.60 21.20
CA SER A 165 27.99 8.03 21.79
C SER A 165 26.82 9.01 21.76
N ARG A 166 27.04 10.27 22.15
CA ARG A 166 26.01 11.33 22.09
C ARG A 166 25.56 11.62 20.66
N CYS A 167 26.50 11.71 19.72
CA CYS A 167 26.21 11.93 18.31
C CYS A 167 25.36 10.77 17.74
N SER A 168 25.74 9.53 18.01
CA SER A 168 24.96 8.35 17.61
C SER A 168 23.55 8.37 18.18
N LYS A 169 23.37 8.75 19.46
CA LYS A 169 22.03 8.86 20.08
C LYS A 169 21.19 9.94 19.43
N ALA A 170 21.76 11.12 19.20
CA ALA A 170 21.08 12.23 18.54
C ALA A 170 20.64 11.87 17.11
N VAL A 171 21.50 11.16 16.38
CA VAL A 171 21.19 10.64 15.04
C VAL A 171 20.02 9.67 15.10
N ILE A 172 20.06 8.68 16.00
CA ILE A 172 18.97 7.71 16.14
C ILE A 172 17.65 8.42 16.47
N GLN A 173 17.67 9.39 17.39
CA GLN A 173 16.48 10.19 17.73
C GLN A 173 15.96 10.96 16.51
N TYR A 174 16.84 11.66 15.79
CA TYR A 174 16.46 12.39 14.58
C TYR A 174 15.84 11.46 13.51
N LYS A 175 16.40 10.26 13.31
CA LYS A 175 15.82 9.25 12.41
C LYS A 175 14.41 8.87 12.85
N PHE A 176 14.18 8.70 14.15
CA PHE A 176 12.87 8.37 14.71
C PHE A 176 11.85 9.51 14.52
N ASP A 177 12.24 10.74 14.83
CA ASP A 177 11.39 11.92 14.70
C ASP A 177 10.96 12.13 13.23
N MET A 178 11.90 11.97 12.30
CA MET A 178 11.61 12.06 10.86
C MET A 178 10.63 10.98 10.38
N MET A 179 10.74 9.74 10.87
CA MET A 179 9.76 8.70 10.53
C MET A 179 8.38 9.04 11.08
N THR A 180 8.32 9.59 12.30
CA THR A 180 7.08 10.00 12.94
C THR A 180 6.40 11.12 12.15
N LEU A 181 7.15 12.14 11.73
CA LEU A 181 6.65 13.23 10.89
C LEU A 181 6.13 12.74 9.54
N ASN A 182 6.83 11.81 8.88
CA ASN A 182 6.35 11.23 7.63
C ASN A 182 5.04 10.45 7.80
N ILE A 183 4.86 9.73 8.91
CA ILE A 183 3.60 9.06 9.20
C ILE A 183 2.47 10.08 9.35
N LEU A 184 2.68 11.12 10.17
CA LEU A 184 1.68 12.17 10.39
C LEU A 184 1.26 12.84 9.08
N ALA A 185 2.22 13.18 8.21
CA ALA A 185 1.92 13.80 6.92
C ALA A 185 1.07 12.91 5.99
N ILE A 186 1.31 11.60 6.01
CA ILE A 186 0.51 10.66 5.20
C ILE A 186 -0.87 10.43 5.83
N GLU A 187 -0.96 10.36 7.16
CA GLU A 187 -2.23 10.27 7.88
C GLU A 187 -3.11 11.49 7.61
N ASP A 188 -2.54 12.70 7.64
CA ASP A 188 -3.23 13.94 7.26
C ASP A 188 -3.74 13.91 5.81
N THR A 189 -2.94 13.33 4.89
CA THR A 189 -3.34 13.18 3.48
C THR A 189 -4.51 12.20 3.33
N ILE A 190 -4.50 11.08 4.06
CA ILE A 190 -5.61 10.11 4.07
C ILE A 190 -6.88 10.75 4.64
N ASP A 191 -6.76 11.49 5.74
CA ASP A 191 -7.90 12.16 6.36
C ASP A 191 -8.48 13.27 5.47
N PHE A 192 -7.64 13.96 4.69
CA PHE A 192 -8.10 14.88 3.66
C PHE A 192 -8.98 14.17 2.62
N PHE A 193 -8.53 13.03 2.07
CA PHE A 193 -9.31 12.27 1.08
C PHE A 193 -10.65 11.78 1.64
N ARG A 194 -10.68 11.31 2.90
CA ARG A 194 -11.91 10.87 3.56
C ARG A 194 -12.93 12.01 3.72
N ARG A 195 -12.47 13.20 4.09
CA ARG A 195 -13.36 14.37 4.21
C ARG A 195 -13.88 14.83 2.85
N SER A 196 -13.07 14.72 1.80
CA SER A 196 -13.51 15.03 0.43
C SER A 196 -14.56 14.03 -0.08
N SER A 197 -14.48 12.75 0.27
CA SER A 197 -15.48 11.76 -0.13
C SER A 197 -16.82 11.93 0.60
N ASP A 198 -16.80 12.42 1.85
CA ASP A 198 -18.02 12.62 2.65
C ASP A 198 -18.76 13.92 2.29
N GLY A 199 -18.09 14.89 1.64
CA GLY A 199 -18.63 16.21 1.31
C GLY A 199 -19.55 16.27 0.09
N ASP A 200 -19.55 15.26 -0.79
CA ASP A 200 -20.31 15.25 -2.05
C ASP A 200 -21.75 14.69 -1.90
N HIS A 201 -22.25 14.54 -0.67
CA HIS A 201 -23.58 13.99 -0.37
C HIS A 201 -24.56 14.99 0.30
N GLN A 202 -24.28 16.30 0.26
CA GLN A 202 -25.21 17.36 0.65
C GLN A 202 -25.68 18.17 -0.56
#